data_AF-A0A1X2GB04-F1
#
_entry.id   AF-A0A1X2GB04-F1
#
_cell.length_a   1.000
_cell.length_b   1.000
_cell.length_c   1.000
_cell.angle_alpha   90.00
_cell.angle_beta   90.00
_cell.angle_gamma   90.00
#
_symmetry.space_group_name_H-M   'P 1'
#
loop_
_entity.id
_entity.type
_entity.pdbx_description
1 polymer ?
#
loop_
_entity_poly.entity_id
_entity_poly.type
_entity_poly.pdbx_seq_one_letter_code
_entity_poly.pdbx_strand_id
1 'polypeptide(L)'
;TPSFKELVLVTSNFLNEAIKSDIDDDILATQIMVTLCPRLIRAMDSSLEDTFVHACIDPIIDSIFSHPLLQQRWANGKLQTTSHKPDFVLYFKPWITTYEIMTMEVKSYGKRNTSPPSDFVKLGLEMKHMLATMADIENNARAYGILVEGR
;
A
#
# COMPACT_ATOMS: atom_id res chain seq x y z
N THR A 1 6.76 26.74 7.02
CA THR A 1 5.91 25.56 6.74
C THR A 1 4.59 26.05 6.19
N PRO A 2 4.11 25.55 5.04
CA PRO A 2 2.82 25.94 4.52
C PRO A 2 1.72 25.54 5.52
N SER A 3 0.70 26.38 5.66
CA SER A 3 -0.45 26.12 6.52
C SER A 3 -1.35 25.04 5.93
N PHE A 4 -2.17 24.41 6.78
CA PHE A 4 -3.19 23.44 6.34
C PHE A 4 -4.09 24.00 5.24
N LYS A 5 -4.53 25.25 5.39
CA LYS A 5 -5.40 25.93 4.43
C LYS A 5 -4.71 26.11 3.07
N GLU A 6 -3.44 26.52 3.06
CA GLU A 6 -2.67 26.70 1.82
C GLU A 6 -2.49 25.37 1.09
N LEU A 7 -2.17 24.29 1.81
CA LEU A 7 -2.00 22.96 1.20
C LEU A 7 -3.30 22.43 0.61
N VAL A 8 -4.42 22.51 1.34
CA VAL A 8 -5.73 22.09 0.81
C VAL A 8 -6.12 22.91 -0.41
N LEU A 9 -5.88 24.23 -0.40
CA LEU A 9 -6.20 25.08 -1.54
C LEU A 9 -5.39 24.69 -2.79
N VAL A 10 -4.07 24.51 -2.63
CA VAL A 10 -3.18 24.16 -3.74
C VAL A 10 -3.51 22.78 -4.31
N THR A 11 -3.68 21.76 -3.47
CA THR A 11 -3.99 20.41 -3.95
C THR A 11 -5.37 20.33 -4.59
N SER A 12 -6.36 21.06 -4.06
CA SER A 12 -7.69 21.15 -4.67
C SER A 12 -7.65 21.82 -6.05
N ASN A 13 -6.80 22.82 -6.25
CA ASN A 13 -6.63 23.45 -7.56
C ASN A 13 -6.06 22.47 -8.58
N PHE A 14 -5.03 21.69 -8.21
CA PHE A 14 -4.49 20.65 -9.09
C PHE A 14 -5.52 19.57 -9.42
N LEU A 15 -6.33 19.13 -8.45
CA LEU A 15 -7.41 18.18 -8.71
C LEU A 15 -8.43 18.76 -9.70
N ASN A 16 -8.82 20.02 -9.54
CA ASN A 16 -9.72 20.68 -10.48
C ASN A 16 -9.13 20.82 -11.90
N GLU A 17 -7.82 20.97 -12.02
CA GLU A 17 -7.13 20.97 -13.32
C GLU A 17 -7.09 19.58 -13.94
N ALA A 18 -6.79 18.55 -13.15
CA ALA A 18 -6.79 17.15 -13.59
C ALA A 18 -8.18 16.68 -14.05
N ILE A 19 -9.24 17.05 -13.32
CA ILE A 19 -10.62 16.76 -13.73
C ILE A 19 -10.95 17.41 -15.08
N LYS A 20 -10.37 18.58 -15.40
CA LYS A 20 -10.57 19.24 -16.69
C LYS A 20 -9.74 18.64 -17.82
N SER A 21 -8.59 18.03 -17.51
CA SER A 21 -7.75 17.37 -18.52
C SER A 21 -8.29 15.99 -18.92
N ASP A 22 -9.18 15.40 -18.10
CA ASP A 22 -9.79 14.08 -18.32
C ASP A 22 -8.74 12.96 -18.45
N ILE A 23 -7.60 13.12 -17.77
CA ILE A 23 -6.54 12.13 -17.68
C ILE A 23 -6.70 11.40 -16.34
N ASP A 24 -7.13 10.15 -16.37
CA ASP A 24 -7.41 9.34 -15.17
C ASP A 24 -6.22 9.27 -14.20
N ASP A 25 -5.00 9.13 -14.73
CA ASP A 25 -3.78 9.07 -13.91
C ASP A 25 -3.53 10.38 -13.16
N ASP A 26 -3.79 11.53 -13.79
CA ASP A 26 -3.65 12.85 -13.15
C ASP A 26 -4.73 13.03 -12.07
N ILE A 27 -5.95 12.56 -12.32
CA ILE A 27 -7.04 12.60 -11.35
C ILE A 27 -6.68 11.74 -10.13
N LEU A 28 -6.18 10.52 -10.34
CA LEU A 28 -5.74 9.64 -9.27
C LEU A 28 -4.59 10.25 -8.47
N ALA A 29 -3.54 10.74 -9.15
CA ALA A 29 -2.38 11.33 -8.50
C ALA A 29 -2.76 12.58 -7.67
N THR A 30 -3.59 13.46 -8.22
CA THR A 30 -4.03 14.68 -7.51
C THR A 30 -4.97 14.36 -6.35
N GLN A 31 -5.82 13.34 -6.47
CA GLN A 31 -6.66 12.85 -5.37
C GLN A 31 -5.83 12.28 -4.21
N ILE A 32 -4.76 11.54 -4.52
CA ILE A 32 -3.79 11.07 -3.52
C ILE A 32 -3.15 12.28 -2.82
N MET A 33 -2.73 13.31 -3.57
CA MET A 33 -2.10 14.51 -3.01
C MET A 33 -3.05 15.29 -2.09
N VAL A 34 -4.32 15.45 -2.47
CA VAL A 34 -5.35 16.07 -1.62
C VAL A 34 -5.48 15.35 -0.28
N THR A 35 -5.39 14.02 -0.30
CA THR A 35 -5.52 13.19 0.92
C THR A 35 -4.25 13.18 1.76
N LEU A 36 -3.08 13.15 1.12
CA LEU A 36 -1.79 12.94 1.77
C LEU A 36 -1.17 14.24 2.30
N CYS A 37 -1.16 15.32 1.51
CA CYS A 37 -0.44 16.55 1.86
C CYS A 37 -0.84 17.14 3.23
N PRO A 38 -2.13 17.19 3.61
CA PRO A 38 -2.52 17.69 4.93
C PRO A 38 -2.02 16.80 6.08
N ARG A 39 -1.87 15.48 5.85
CA ARG A 39 -1.37 14.52 6.85
C ARG A 39 0.12 14.70 7.11
N LEU A 40 0.89 15.13 6.10
CA LEU A 40 2.34 15.36 6.20
C LEU A 40 2.71 16.58 7.06
N ILE A 41 1.77 17.48 7.35
CA ILE A 41 1.99 18.60 8.27
C ILE A 41 2.10 18.10 9.73
N ARG A 42 1.46 16.97 10.04
CA ARG A 42 1.44 16.41 11.38
C ARG A 42 2.81 15.84 11.71
N ALA A 43 3.34 16.19 12.89
CA ALA A 43 4.50 15.51 13.43
C ALA A 43 4.17 14.02 13.62
N MET A 44 4.95 13.16 12.98
CA MET A 44 4.78 11.71 13.09
C MET A 44 5.80 11.15 14.07
N ASP A 45 5.34 10.25 14.93
CA ASP A 45 6.23 9.45 15.75
C ASP A 45 6.94 8.42 14.85
N SER A 46 8.17 8.72 14.46
CA SER A 46 9.03 7.84 13.64
C SER A 46 9.38 6.52 14.35
N SER A 47 9.15 6.42 15.66
CA SER A 47 9.35 5.20 16.42
C SER A 47 8.20 4.20 16.27
N LEU A 48 7.10 4.56 15.61
CA LEU A 48 5.96 3.67 15.35
C LEU A 48 5.76 3.47 13.85
N GLU A 49 5.98 2.24 13.39
CA GLU A 49 5.82 1.86 11.97
C GLU A 49 4.36 1.99 11.52
N ASP A 50 3.42 1.55 12.36
CA ASP A 50 1.97 1.67 12.13
C ASP A 50 1.51 3.13 11.91
N THR A 51 2.12 4.08 12.64
CA THR A 51 1.86 5.52 12.45
C THR A 51 2.28 5.98 11.06
N PHE A 52 3.45 5.55 10.57
CA PHE A 52 3.92 5.88 9.22
C PHE A 52 3.02 5.25 8.16
N VAL A 53 2.66 3.98 8.34
CA VAL A 53 1.77 3.22 7.45
C VAL A 53 0.45 3.95 7.27
N HIS A 54 -0.28 4.22 8.35
CA HIS A 54 -1.60 4.84 8.28
C HIS A 54 -1.57 6.32 7.88
N ALA A 55 -0.46 7.02 8.15
CA ALA A 55 -0.32 8.42 7.75
C ALA A 55 0.03 8.58 6.26
N CYS A 56 0.88 7.70 5.72
CA CYS A 56 1.52 7.90 4.42
C CYS A 56 1.16 6.86 3.38
N ILE A 57 1.10 5.58 3.74
CA ILE A 57 0.94 4.47 2.79
C ILE A 57 -0.54 4.17 2.54
N ASP A 58 -1.32 4.09 3.62
CA ASP A 58 -2.75 3.75 3.57
C ASP A 58 -3.55 4.63 2.59
N PRO A 59 -3.39 5.97 2.56
CA PRO A 59 -4.09 6.82 1.57
C PRO A 59 -3.76 6.51 0.11
N ILE A 60 -2.52 6.10 -0.16
CA ILE A 60 -2.04 5.81 -1.51
C ILE A 60 -2.65 4.50 -1.98
N ILE A 61 -2.56 3.47 -1.14
CA ILE A 61 -3.09 2.13 -1.43
C ILE A 61 -4.61 2.17 -1.56
N ASP A 62 -5.32 2.82 -0.64
CA ASP A 62 -6.77 3.01 -0.71
C ASP A 62 -7.18 3.68 -2.02
N SER A 63 -6.46 4.72 -2.46
CA SER A 63 -6.81 5.44 -3.69
C SER A 63 -6.58 4.59 -4.94
N ILE A 64 -5.44 3.89 -5.03
CA ILE A 64 -5.07 3.07 -6.19
C ILE A 64 -6.00 1.86 -6.33
N PHE A 65 -6.32 1.21 -5.21
CA PHE A 65 -7.07 -0.05 -5.20
C PHE A 65 -8.52 0.12 -4.75
N SER A 66 -9.07 1.33 -4.84
CA SER A 66 -10.47 1.64 -4.57
C SER A 66 -11.38 0.97 -5.60
N HIS A 67 -11.71 -0.30 -5.37
CA HIS A 67 -12.56 -1.09 -6.25
C HIS A 67 -13.51 -1.98 -5.44
N PRO A 68 -14.82 -2.06 -5.76
CA PRO A 68 -15.81 -2.78 -4.94
C PRO A 68 -15.55 -4.27 -4.74
N LEU A 69 -14.83 -4.89 -5.67
CA LEU A 69 -14.46 -6.31 -5.59
C LEU A 69 -13.21 -6.56 -4.73
N LEU A 70 -12.37 -5.54 -4.56
CA LEU A 70 -11.13 -5.66 -3.83
C LEU A 70 -11.38 -5.46 -2.34
N GLN A 71 -10.73 -6.29 -1.54
CA GLN A 71 -10.70 -6.18 -0.09
C GLN A 71 -9.25 -6.07 0.35
N GLN A 72 -9.02 -5.34 1.44
CA GLN A 72 -7.69 -5.17 1.98
C GLN A 72 -7.64 -5.43 3.48
N ARG A 73 -6.46 -5.79 3.98
CA ARG A 73 -6.22 -6.01 5.40
C ARG A 73 -4.80 -5.62 5.78
N TRP A 74 -4.69 -4.74 6.77
CA TRP A 74 -3.47 -4.50 7.54
C TRP A 74 -3.31 -5.55 8.62
N ALA A 75 -2.08 -6.01 8.83
CA ALA A 75 -1.79 -7.18 9.63
C ALA A 75 -1.62 -6.85 11.13
N ASN A 76 -2.63 -6.25 11.75
CA ASN A 76 -2.65 -6.00 13.20
C ASN A 76 -3.25 -7.18 14.01
N GLY A 77 -3.53 -8.33 13.38
CA GLY A 77 -4.04 -9.55 14.03
C GLY A 77 -3.41 -10.84 13.51
N LYS A 78 -3.55 -11.95 14.25
CA LYS A 78 -3.08 -13.29 13.82
C LYS A 78 -3.85 -13.72 12.56
N LEU A 79 -3.21 -13.70 11.40
CA LEU A 79 -3.66 -14.44 10.22
C LEU A 79 -3.22 -15.89 10.40
N GLN A 80 -4.16 -16.82 10.49
CA GLN A 80 -3.89 -18.21 10.88
C GLN A 80 -3.31 -19.10 9.77
N THR A 81 -3.04 -18.57 8.58
CA THR A 81 -2.92 -19.41 7.37
C THR A 81 -1.61 -19.29 6.59
N THR A 82 -0.68 -18.42 6.96
CA THR A 82 0.63 -18.31 6.30
C THR A 82 1.78 -18.40 7.29
N SER A 83 2.88 -19.06 6.92
CA SER A 83 4.09 -19.17 7.74
C SER A 83 4.81 -17.82 7.90
N HIS A 84 4.59 -16.87 6.98
CA HIS A 84 5.05 -15.50 7.12
C HIS A 84 3.86 -14.55 6.97
N LYS A 85 3.85 -13.51 7.81
CA LYS A 85 2.72 -12.59 7.94
C LYS A 85 3.15 -11.24 7.36
N PRO A 86 2.76 -10.90 6.11
CA PRO A 86 3.06 -9.57 5.55
C PRO A 86 2.27 -8.50 6.31
N ASP A 87 2.76 -7.26 6.31
CA ASP A 87 2.09 -6.11 6.95
C ASP A 87 0.76 -5.74 6.29
N PHE A 88 0.61 -6.02 4.99
CA PHE A 88 -0.58 -5.72 4.20
C PHE A 88 -0.88 -6.80 3.15
N VAL A 89 -2.16 -7.07 2.94
CA VAL A 89 -2.66 -7.92 1.86
C VAL A 89 -3.86 -7.26 1.18
N LEU A 90 -3.81 -7.19 -0.16
CA LEU A 90 -4.94 -6.92 -1.05
C LEU A 90 -5.41 -8.23 -1.64
N TYR A 91 -6.71 -8.50 -1.60
CA TYR A 91 -7.28 -9.76 -2.06
C TYR A 91 -8.67 -9.59 -2.68
N PHE A 92 -9.05 -10.56 -3.50
CA PHE A 92 -10.40 -10.76 -3.99
C PHE A 92 -10.96 -12.06 -3.40
N LYS A 93 -12.18 -12.03 -2.85
CA LYS A 93 -12.79 -13.22 -2.22
C LYS A 93 -14.17 -13.52 -2.80
N PRO A 94 -14.26 -14.31 -3.88
CA PRO A 94 -15.53 -14.84 -4.33
C PRO A 94 -15.91 -16.04 -3.46
N TRP A 95 -17.04 -15.91 -2.76
CA TRP A 95 -17.62 -16.98 -1.92
C TRP A 95 -16.69 -17.45 -0.80
N ILE A 96 -16.04 -18.62 -0.98
CA ILE A 96 -15.23 -19.29 0.05
C ILE A 96 -13.73 -19.18 -0.20
N THR A 97 -13.30 -18.85 -1.42
CA THR A 97 -11.88 -18.83 -1.79
C THR A 97 -11.34 -17.41 -1.74
N THR A 98 -10.20 -17.22 -1.09
CA THR A 98 -9.48 -15.93 -1.07
C THR A 98 -8.34 -15.99 -2.08
N TYR A 99 -8.29 -14.99 -2.97
CA TYR A 99 -7.21 -14.79 -3.93
C TYR A 99 -6.42 -13.55 -3.54
N GLU A 100 -5.21 -13.75 -3.05
CA GLU A 100 -4.29 -12.65 -2.70
C GLU A 100 -3.68 -12.08 -3.99
N ILE A 101 -3.81 -10.77 -4.19
CA ILE A 101 -3.40 -10.05 -5.39
C ILE A 101 -2.11 -9.29 -5.16
N MET A 102 -1.96 -8.69 -3.97
CA MET A 102 -0.75 -7.98 -3.55
C MET A 102 -0.49 -8.26 -2.08
N THR A 103 0.78 -8.47 -1.73
CA THR A 103 1.27 -8.42 -0.35
C THR A 103 2.34 -7.34 -0.25
N MET A 104 2.38 -6.64 0.87
CA MET A 104 3.37 -5.59 1.12
C MET A 104 3.95 -5.74 2.53
N GLU A 105 5.27 -5.57 2.62
CA GLU A 105 6.02 -5.44 3.86
C GLU A 105 6.51 -3.99 3.94
N VAL A 106 6.15 -3.28 5.01
CA VAL A 106 6.50 -1.87 5.18
C VAL A 106 7.56 -1.76 6.26
N LYS A 107 8.60 -0.96 6.03
CA LYS A 107 9.58 -0.61 7.05
C LYS A 107 9.72 0.90 7.12
N SER A 108 9.65 1.46 8.33
CA SER A 108 9.95 2.87 8.51
C SER A 108 11.45 3.17 8.32
N TYR A 109 11.77 4.41 8.00
CA TYR A 109 13.15 4.84 7.77
C TYR A 109 14.05 4.50 8.97
N GLY A 110 15.20 3.88 8.70
CA GLY A 110 16.16 3.48 9.73
C GLY A 110 15.82 2.19 10.51
N LYS A 111 14.64 1.61 10.31
CA LYS A 111 14.25 0.33 10.93
C LYS A 111 14.41 -0.83 9.95
N ARG A 112 15.61 -1.38 9.87
CA ARG A 112 15.85 -2.67 9.21
C ARG A 112 15.93 -3.76 10.27
N ASN A 113 15.14 -4.82 10.12
CA ASN A 113 15.36 -6.02 10.90
C ASN A 113 16.62 -6.73 10.38
N THR A 114 17.66 -6.77 11.19
CA THR A 114 18.93 -7.44 10.85
C THR A 114 18.94 -8.92 11.21
N SER A 115 17.90 -9.39 11.91
CA SER A 115 17.77 -10.77 12.36
C SER A 115 17.35 -11.70 11.21
N PRO A 116 18.02 -12.85 10.99
CA PRO A 116 17.61 -13.82 9.98
C PRO A 116 16.30 -14.56 10.34
N PRO A 117 15.48 -14.94 9.34
CA PRO A 117 15.54 -14.49 7.95
C PRO A 117 15.15 -13.00 7.87
N SER A 118 15.87 -12.24 7.04
CA SER A 118 15.55 -10.83 6.84
C SER A 118 14.11 -10.67 6.34
N ASP A 119 13.50 -9.52 6.60
CA ASP A 119 12.12 -9.27 6.15
C ASP A 119 11.98 -9.38 4.62
N PHE A 120 13.07 -9.15 3.87
CA PHE A 120 13.13 -9.41 2.42
C PHE A 120 12.99 -10.89 2.05
N VAL A 121 13.60 -11.79 2.83
CA VAL A 121 13.46 -13.23 2.62
C VAL A 121 12.02 -13.67 2.91
N LYS A 122 11.41 -13.11 3.97
CA LYS A 122 9.99 -13.37 4.27
C LYS A 122 9.07 -12.91 3.14
N LEU A 123 9.26 -11.68 2.66
CA LEU A 123 8.50 -11.15 1.53
C LEU A 123 8.69 -12.00 0.26
N GLY A 124 9.92 -12.39 -0.06
CA GLY A 124 10.20 -13.25 -1.21
C GLY A 124 9.54 -14.63 -1.11
N LEU A 125 9.45 -15.20 0.10
CA LEU A 125 8.74 -16.45 0.35
C LEU A 125 7.22 -16.30 0.17
N GLU A 126 6.63 -15.19 0.64
CA GLU A 126 5.19 -14.92 0.45
C GLU A 126 4.88 -14.65 -1.03
N MET A 127 5.68 -13.86 -1.72
CA MET A 127 5.50 -13.64 -3.17
C MET A 127 5.60 -14.95 -3.96
N LYS A 128 6.50 -15.86 -3.58
CA LYS A 128 6.59 -17.20 -4.18
C LYS A 128 5.32 -18.02 -3.90
N HIS A 129 4.79 -17.95 -2.69
CA HIS A 129 3.55 -18.63 -2.31
C HIS A 129 2.34 -18.09 -3.09
N MET A 130 2.22 -16.78 -3.23
CA MET A 130 1.21 -16.14 -4.08
C MET A 130 1.33 -16.62 -5.52
N LEU A 131 2.54 -16.61 -6.09
CA LEU A 131 2.76 -17.07 -7.47
C LEU A 131 2.39 -18.53 -7.66
N ALA A 132 2.72 -19.41 -6.70
CA ALA A 132 2.34 -20.82 -6.75
C ALA A 132 0.81 -21.00 -6.72
N THR A 133 0.12 -20.24 -5.86
CA THR A 133 -1.34 -20.22 -5.78
C THR A 133 -1.96 -19.72 -7.09
N MET A 134 -1.42 -18.64 -7.67
CA MET A 134 -1.90 -18.09 -8.94
C MET A 134 -1.60 -18.99 -10.15
N ALA A 135 -0.47 -19.70 -10.15
CA ALA A 135 -0.12 -20.65 -11.20
C ALA A 135 -1.09 -21.85 -11.25
N ASP A 136 -1.73 -22.17 -10.12
CA ASP A 136 -2.82 -23.16 -10.02
C ASP A 136 -4.18 -22.58 -10.50
N ILE A 137 -4.26 -21.28 -10.81
CA ILE A 137 -5.50 -20.57 -11.19
C ILE A 137 -5.59 -20.28 -12.70
N GLU A 138 -4.48 -20.10 -13.44
CA GLU A 138 -4.35 -20.23 -14.92
C GLU A 138 -3.01 -19.65 -15.42
N ASN A 139 -2.61 -20.00 -16.64
CA ASN A 139 -1.31 -19.73 -17.31
C ASN A 139 -0.88 -18.24 -17.50
N ASN A 140 -1.60 -17.26 -16.96
CA ASN A 140 -1.33 -15.83 -17.20
C ASN A 140 -0.95 -15.03 -15.93
N ALA A 141 -0.73 -15.69 -14.80
CA ALA A 141 -0.31 -15.02 -13.57
C ALA A 141 1.09 -14.39 -13.71
N ARG A 142 1.20 -13.09 -13.41
CA ARG A 142 2.47 -12.36 -13.37
C ARG A 142 2.63 -11.74 -11.99
N ALA A 143 3.64 -12.19 -11.25
CA ALA A 143 4.07 -11.55 -10.01
C ALA A 143 5.13 -10.49 -10.34
N TYR A 144 4.91 -9.25 -9.89
CA TYR A 144 5.86 -8.16 -10.01
C TYR A 144 6.37 -7.79 -8.63
N GLY A 145 7.69 -7.66 -8.48
CA GLY A 145 8.32 -7.17 -7.25
C GLY A 145 8.86 -5.77 -7.47
N ILE A 146 8.39 -4.80 -6.69
CA ILE A 146 8.98 -3.46 -6.65
C ILE A 146 9.70 -3.33 -5.30
N LEU A 147 11.02 -3.27 -5.35
CA LEU A 147 11.85 -2.91 -4.20
C LEU A 147 12.14 -1.42 -4.27
N VAL A 148 11.50 -0.63 -3.42
CA VAL A 148 11.83 0.79 -3.24
C VAL A 148 12.63 0.94 -1.96
N GLU A 149 13.93 1.21 -2.08
CA GLU A 149 14.72 1.69 -0.94
C GLU A 149 14.45 3.18 -0.73
N GLY A 150 13.80 3.54 0.38
CA GLY A 150 13.74 4.93 0.81
C GLY A 150 15.14 5.42 1.20
N ARG A 151 15.66 6.43 0.48
CA ARG A 151 16.91 7.13 0.82
C ARG A 151 16.66 8.26 1.80
#